data_AF-X1DQM9-F1
#
_entry.id   AF-X1DQM9-F1
#
_cell.length_a   1.000
_cell.length_b   1.000
_cell.length_c   1.000
_cell.angle_alpha   90.00
_cell.angle_beta   90.00
_cell.angle_gamma   90.00
#
_symmetry.space_group_name_H-M   'P 1'
#
loop_
_entity.id
_entity.type
_entity.pdbx_description
1 polymer ?
#
loop_
_entity_poly.entity_id
_entity_poly.type
_entity_poly.pdbx_seq_one_letter_code
_entity_poly.pdbx_strand_id
1 'polypeptide(L)'
;GAPLGEFKGLFEKYGGERVRDTSISETAMIGAAAGSAAMGMRPIVHIMFSEFLTVCMSDIRNVLTKTRYMTGAKTKFPATIMSYSGAGVSAAGEHSTCPYGLMMTIPGLKIVAPSTPYDAKGLIKSAIR
;
A
#
# COMPACT_ATOMS: atom_id res chain seq x y z
N GLY A 1 -7.50 -12.16 5.57
CA GLY A 1 -8.28 -11.02 6.14
C GLY A 1 -7.41 -10.17 7.05
N ALA A 2 -7.72 -8.88 7.25
CA ALA A 2 -6.87 -7.97 8.05
C ALA A 2 -7.20 -7.96 9.56
N PRO A 3 -6.20 -7.69 10.44
CA PRO A 3 -6.35 -7.80 11.90
C PRO A 3 -7.44 -6.92 12.52
N LEU A 4 -7.76 -5.76 11.93
CA LEU A 4 -8.76 -4.82 12.46
C LEU A 4 -10.14 -4.97 11.80
N GLY A 5 -10.30 -5.96 10.92
CA GLY A 5 -11.59 -6.29 10.29
C GLY A 5 -12.01 -5.37 9.14
N GLU A 6 -11.16 -4.47 8.67
CA GLU A 6 -11.46 -3.50 7.61
C GLU A 6 -11.73 -4.13 6.23
N PHE A 7 -11.30 -5.38 6.04
CA PHE A 7 -11.54 -6.15 4.79
C PHE A 7 -12.58 -7.27 4.97
N LYS A 8 -13.30 -7.29 6.10
CA LYS A 8 -14.32 -8.31 6.38
C LYS A 8 -15.40 -8.31 5.28
N GLY A 9 -15.74 -9.49 4.77
CA GLY A 9 -16.78 -9.65 3.74
C GLY A 9 -16.34 -9.37 2.30
N LEU A 10 -15.11 -8.85 2.08
CA LEU A 10 -14.65 -8.54 0.72
C LEU A 10 -14.34 -9.80 -0.09
N PHE A 11 -13.76 -10.82 0.54
CA PHE A 11 -13.43 -12.08 -0.13
C PHE A 11 -14.70 -12.81 -0.57
N GLU A 12 -15.68 -12.92 0.33
CA GLU A 12 -16.97 -13.56 0.06
C GLU A 12 -17.74 -12.84 -1.04
N LYS A 13 -17.61 -11.51 -1.11
CA LYS A 13 -18.29 -10.68 -2.10
C LYS A 13 -17.63 -10.69 -3.48
N TYR A 14 -16.30 -10.71 -3.56
CA TYR A 14 -15.57 -10.49 -4.82
C TYR A 14 -14.71 -11.68 -5.28
N GLY A 15 -14.54 -12.70 -4.43
CA GLY A 15 -13.81 -13.93 -4.73
C GLY A 15 -12.28 -13.79 -4.74
N GLY A 16 -11.62 -14.95 -4.85
CA GLY A 16 -10.16 -15.09 -4.81
C GLY A 16 -9.43 -14.42 -5.99
N GLU A 17 -10.12 -14.13 -7.09
CA GLU A 17 -9.55 -13.38 -8.20
C GLU A 17 -9.37 -11.89 -7.91
N ARG A 18 -10.05 -11.36 -6.88
CA ARG A 18 -10.07 -9.94 -6.52
C ARG A 18 -9.47 -9.65 -5.16
N VAL A 19 -9.58 -10.58 -4.22
CA VAL A 19 -9.06 -10.47 -2.87
C VAL A 19 -8.23 -11.70 -2.58
N ARG A 20 -6.94 -11.51 -2.31
CA ARG A 20 -5.99 -12.59 -2.07
C ARG A 20 -5.26 -12.35 -0.77
N ASP A 21 -5.29 -13.33 0.12
CA ASP A 21 -4.28 -13.41 1.18
C ASP A 21 -2.94 -13.82 0.53
N THR A 22 -1.85 -13.31 1.09
CA THR A 22 -0.50 -13.49 0.54
C THR A 22 0.43 -14.07 1.61
N SER A 23 1.60 -14.54 1.19
CA SER A 23 2.66 -14.90 2.15
C SER A 23 3.16 -13.66 2.88
N ILE A 24 3.75 -13.84 4.08
CA ILE A 24 4.36 -12.75 4.86
C ILE A 24 5.68 -12.36 4.19
N SER A 25 5.57 -11.60 3.09
CA SER A 25 6.70 -11.06 2.34
C SER A 25 6.28 -9.77 1.66
N GLU A 26 6.64 -8.65 2.28
CA GLU A 26 6.30 -7.30 1.81
C GLU A 26 6.89 -7.05 0.41
N THR A 27 8.10 -7.54 0.17
CA THR A 27 8.77 -7.45 -1.14
C THR A 27 7.99 -8.21 -2.20
N ALA A 28 7.52 -9.43 -1.91
CA ALA A 28 6.69 -10.19 -2.86
C ALA A 28 5.34 -9.50 -3.12
N MET A 29 4.71 -8.95 -2.07
CA MET A 29 3.44 -8.21 -2.20
C MET A 29 3.61 -6.97 -3.10
N ILE A 30 4.65 -6.18 -2.87
CA ILE A 30 4.93 -4.96 -3.66
C ILE A 30 5.39 -5.30 -5.08
N GLY A 31 6.23 -6.33 -5.26
CA GLY A 31 6.64 -6.81 -6.57
C GLY A 31 5.45 -7.29 -7.40
N ALA A 32 4.53 -8.06 -6.81
CA ALA A 32 3.30 -8.49 -7.47
C ALA A 32 2.38 -7.30 -7.83
N ALA A 33 2.31 -6.29 -6.97
CA ALA A 33 1.59 -5.06 -7.27
C ALA A 33 2.23 -4.28 -8.42
N ALA A 34 3.55 -4.15 -8.44
CA ALA A 34 4.26 -3.52 -9.55
C ALA A 34 3.99 -4.26 -10.88
N GLY A 35 4.11 -5.59 -10.89
CA GLY A 35 3.83 -6.40 -12.08
C GLY A 35 2.38 -6.26 -12.56
N SER A 36 1.41 -6.38 -11.65
CA SER A 36 -0.02 -6.24 -12.00
C SER A 36 -0.38 -4.82 -12.47
N ALA A 37 0.19 -3.79 -11.86
CA ALA A 37 0.03 -2.40 -12.31
C ALA A 37 0.61 -2.19 -13.72
N ALA A 38 1.77 -2.79 -14.02
CA ALA A 38 2.36 -2.77 -15.36
C ALA A 38 1.45 -3.41 -16.41
N MET A 39 0.70 -4.44 -16.02
CA MET A 39 -0.29 -5.13 -16.87
C MET A 39 -1.65 -4.42 -16.92
N GLY A 40 -1.77 -3.22 -16.37
CA GLY A 40 -2.98 -2.40 -16.44
C GLY A 40 -4.01 -2.64 -15.33
N MET A 41 -3.69 -3.48 -14.33
CA MET A 41 -4.53 -3.60 -13.13
C MET A 41 -4.34 -2.39 -12.20
N ARG A 42 -5.21 -2.29 -11.18
CA ARG A 42 -5.13 -1.28 -10.12
C ARG A 42 -4.98 -1.96 -8.75
N PRO A 43 -3.81 -2.50 -8.42
CA PRO A 43 -3.59 -3.21 -7.16
C PRO A 43 -3.74 -2.29 -5.95
N ILE A 44 -4.36 -2.84 -4.91
CA ILE A 44 -4.43 -2.27 -3.56
C ILE A 44 -3.75 -3.28 -2.65
N VAL A 45 -2.60 -2.90 -2.11
CA VAL A 45 -1.80 -3.77 -1.23
C VAL A 45 -1.94 -3.28 0.19
N HIS A 46 -2.15 -4.21 1.13
CA HIS A 46 -2.13 -3.91 2.54
C HIS A 46 -0.85 -4.46 3.17
N ILE A 47 0.05 -3.57 3.57
CA ILE A 47 1.22 -3.91 4.41
C ILE A 47 0.78 -3.68 5.85
N MET A 48 0.96 -4.66 6.74
CA MET A 48 0.28 -4.67 8.04
C MET A 48 0.61 -3.42 8.87
N PHE A 49 1.88 -3.11 9.07
CA PHE A 49 2.33 -1.91 9.77
C PHE A 49 3.36 -1.14 8.95
N SER A 50 3.33 0.18 9.07
CA SER A 50 4.05 1.07 8.18
C SER A 50 5.57 0.93 8.29
N GLU A 51 6.05 0.44 9.43
CA GLU A 51 7.46 0.11 9.64
C GLU A 51 7.98 -0.93 8.64
N PHE A 52 7.16 -1.93 8.29
CA PHE A 52 7.53 -2.97 7.34
C PHE A 52 7.60 -2.50 5.89
N LEU A 53 7.17 -1.26 5.58
CA LEU A 53 7.45 -0.64 4.28
C LEU A 53 8.96 -0.47 4.04
N THR A 54 9.78 -0.46 5.10
CA THR A 54 11.24 -0.44 4.98
C THR A 54 11.80 -1.73 4.38
N VAL A 55 11.13 -2.87 4.56
CA VAL A 55 11.51 -4.19 4.01
C VAL A 55 11.42 -4.19 2.48
N CYS A 56 10.38 -3.58 1.92
CA CYS A 56 10.13 -3.51 0.48
C CYS A 56 10.49 -2.14 -0.14
N MET A 57 11.28 -1.33 0.56
CA MET A 57 11.57 0.05 0.18
C MET A 57 12.29 0.15 -1.17
N SER A 58 13.12 -0.84 -1.53
CA SER A 58 13.77 -0.90 -2.85
C SER A 58 12.74 -0.90 -3.97
N ASP A 59 11.68 -1.70 -3.84
CA ASP A 59 10.67 -1.88 -4.88
C ASP A 59 9.73 -0.67 -4.94
N ILE A 60 9.39 -0.09 -3.79
CA ILE A 60 8.66 1.18 -3.73
C ILE A 60 9.45 2.27 -4.46
N ARG A 61 10.73 2.45 -4.11
CA ARG A 61 11.55 3.57 -4.59
C ARG A 61 12.02 3.41 -6.03
N ASN A 62 12.35 2.19 -6.45
CA ASN A 62 12.99 1.96 -7.75
C ASN A 62 12.02 1.44 -8.80
N VAL A 63 10.95 0.75 -8.40
CA VAL A 63 9.99 0.17 -9.33
C VAL A 63 8.71 0.99 -9.32
N LEU A 64 7.97 1.02 -8.21
CA LEU A 64 6.63 1.63 -8.16
C LEU A 64 6.62 3.11 -8.57
N THR A 65 7.53 3.93 -8.02
CA THR A 65 7.49 5.38 -8.25
C THR A 65 8.19 5.81 -9.53
N LYS A 66 9.27 5.12 -9.93
CA LYS A 66 10.08 5.51 -11.10
C LYS A 66 9.56 4.97 -12.42
N THR A 67 8.81 3.86 -12.45
CA THR A 67 8.40 3.23 -13.72
C THR A 67 7.62 4.18 -14.63
N ARG A 68 6.70 4.98 -14.07
CA ARG A 68 5.96 5.98 -14.85
C ARG A 68 6.89 7.02 -15.49
N TYR A 69 7.93 7.45 -14.77
CA TYR A 69 8.91 8.41 -15.28
C TYR A 69 9.80 7.78 -16.35
N MET A 70 10.35 6.59 -16.07
CA MET A 70 11.26 5.85 -16.96
C MET A 70 10.62 5.47 -18.30
N THR A 71 9.31 5.23 -18.31
CA THR A 71 8.55 4.92 -19.54
C THR A 71 8.08 6.16 -20.30
N GLY A 72 8.47 7.37 -19.88
CA GLY A 72 7.97 8.62 -20.46
C GLY A 72 6.46 8.79 -20.33
N ALA A 73 5.88 8.27 -19.25
CA ALA A 73 4.44 8.21 -18.98
C ALA A 73 3.58 7.47 -20.03
N LYS A 74 4.21 6.65 -20.90
CA LYS A 74 3.48 5.80 -21.87
C LYS A 74 2.66 4.71 -21.18
N THR A 75 3.12 4.22 -20.03
CA THR A 75 2.41 3.24 -19.21
C THR A 75 1.83 3.92 -17.98
N LYS A 76 0.51 3.76 -17.76
CA LYS A 76 -0.09 4.11 -16.47
C LYS A 76 0.36 3.09 -15.44
N PHE A 77 0.85 3.54 -14.28
CA PHE A 77 1.33 2.66 -13.22
C PHE A 77 0.59 2.91 -11.90
N PRO A 78 -0.72 2.62 -11.82
CA PRO A 78 -1.52 2.90 -10.63
C PRO A 78 -1.32 1.81 -9.57
N ALA A 79 -0.93 2.19 -8.36
CA ALA A 79 -0.90 1.30 -7.21
C ALA A 79 -1.20 2.07 -5.93
N THR A 80 -1.91 1.45 -5.00
CA THR A 80 -2.20 2.01 -3.67
C THR A 80 -1.66 1.08 -2.60
N ILE A 81 -0.87 1.61 -1.68
CA ILE A 81 -0.41 0.90 -0.48
C ILE A 81 -1.20 1.44 0.71
N MET A 82 -1.84 0.54 1.44
CA MET A 82 -2.50 0.81 2.71
C MET A 82 -1.68 0.17 3.83
N SER A 83 -1.62 0.84 4.98
CA SER A 83 -0.89 0.36 6.15
C SER A 83 -1.35 1.06 7.41
N TYR A 84 -1.25 0.37 8.56
CA TYR A 84 -1.41 1.03 9.85
C TYR A 84 -0.16 1.85 10.19
N SER A 85 -0.37 2.98 10.86
CA SER A 85 0.70 3.85 11.36
C SER A 85 0.23 4.54 12.63
N GLY A 86 1.16 4.85 13.53
CA GLY A 86 0.87 5.48 14.81
C GLY A 86 1.02 4.56 16.01
N ALA A 87 1.05 5.18 17.19
CA ALA A 87 1.15 4.52 18.50
C ALA A 87 -0.19 4.62 19.26
N GLY A 88 -0.21 4.19 20.53
CA GLY A 88 -1.33 4.43 21.45
C GLY A 88 -2.24 3.22 21.70
N VAL A 89 -1.90 2.05 21.14
CA VAL A 89 -2.64 0.80 21.32
C VAL A 89 -1.80 -0.32 21.95
N SER A 90 -0.64 0.03 22.53
CA SER A 90 0.28 -0.92 23.16
C SER A 90 0.71 -2.09 22.26
N ALA A 91 0.97 -1.81 20.97
CA ALA A 91 1.28 -2.82 19.95
C ALA A 91 2.75 -3.29 19.92
N ALA A 92 3.57 -2.96 20.93
CA ALA A 92 5.01 -3.20 21.00
C ALA A 92 5.86 -2.36 20.00
N GLY A 93 7.16 -2.64 19.94
CA GLY A 93 8.18 -1.79 19.32
C GLY A 93 8.00 -1.59 17.81
N GLU A 94 7.77 -2.66 17.05
CA GLU A 94 7.74 -2.67 15.58
C GLU A 94 6.36 -2.31 14.97
N HIS A 95 5.41 -1.89 15.81
CA HIS A 95 4.02 -1.62 15.40
C HIS A 95 3.53 -0.23 15.81
N SER A 96 4.44 0.63 16.28
CA SER A 96 4.09 1.94 16.86
C SER A 96 4.80 3.11 16.18
N THR A 97 5.67 2.85 15.20
CA THR A 97 6.45 3.90 14.54
C THR A 97 5.72 4.50 13.34
N CYS A 98 6.17 5.70 12.96
CA CYS A 98 5.64 6.45 11.83
C CYS A 98 6.77 6.82 10.85
N PRO A 99 7.05 5.98 9.82
CA PRO A 99 8.17 6.19 8.92
C PRO A 99 7.88 7.20 7.79
N TYR A 100 6.87 8.08 7.94
CA TYR A 100 6.53 9.05 6.88
C TYR A 100 7.71 9.97 6.53
N GLY A 101 8.56 10.31 7.51
CA GLY A 101 9.79 11.08 7.29
C GLY A 101 10.71 10.44 6.25
N LEU A 102 10.95 9.13 6.39
CA LEU A 102 11.74 8.35 5.45
C LEU A 102 11.06 8.26 4.08
N MET A 103 9.75 7.98 4.06
CA MET A 103 8.99 7.81 2.83
C MET A 103 8.86 9.10 2.01
N MET A 104 8.81 10.26 2.67
CA MET A 104 8.77 11.58 1.99
C MET A 104 10.03 11.86 1.15
N THR A 105 11.12 11.15 1.38
CA THR A 105 12.34 11.27 0.57
C THR A 105 12.23 10.59 -0.80
N ILE A 106 11.17 9.81 -1.05
CA ILE A 106 10.97 9.05 -2.28
C ILE A 106 10.22 9.91 -3.31
N PRO A 107 10.87 10.34 -4.42
CA PRO A 107 10.20 11.13 -5.44
C PRO A 107 9.10 10.33 -6.13
N GLY A 108 7.97 10.99 -6.41
CA GLY A 108 6.81 10.38 -7.08
C GLY A 108 5.87 9.60 -6.16
N LEU A 109 6.24 9.38 -4.89
CA LEU A 109 5.33 8.81 -3.90
C LEU A 109 4.38 9.89 -3.36
N LYS A 110 3.09 9.58 -3.28
CA LYS A 110 2.10 10.41 -2.59
C LYS A 110 1.72 9.72 -1.28
N ILE A 111 1.76 10.47 -0.19
CA ILE A 111 1.47 9.96 1.16
C ILE A 111 0.27 10.73 1.69
N VAL A 112 -0.71 10.00 2.23
CA VAL A 112 -1.90 10.57 2.88
C VAL A 112 -2.15 9.84 4.20
N ALA A 113 -2.52 10.59 5.24
CA ALA A 113 -2.82 10.05 6.57
C ALA A 113 -4.17 10.62 7.05
N PRO A 114 -5.27 9.87 6.95
CA PRO A 114 -6.58 10.32 7.44
C PRO A 114 -6.64 10.33 8.97
N SER A 115 -7.42 11.24 9.55
CA SER A 115 -7.69 11.30 11.00
C SER A 115 -9.18 11.13 11.36
N THR A 116 -10.07 11.13 10.37
CA THR A 116 -11.51 10.94 10.56
C THR A 116 -12.05 9.83 9.64
N PRO A 117 -13.18 9.18 9.98
CA PRO A 117 -13.80 8.19 9.09
C PRO A 117 -14.25 8.77 7.74
N TYR A 118 -14.68 10.03 7.72
CA TYR A 118 -15.08 10.73 6.50
C TYR A 118 -13.87 10.89 5.56
N ASP A 119 -12.75 11.36 6.10
CA ASP A 119 -11.51 11.53 5.35
C ASP A 119 -10.93 10.20 4.92
N ALA A 120 -10.95 9.17 5.78
CA ALA A 120 -10.48 7.84 5.42
C ALA A 120 -11.21 7.30 4.19
N LYS A 121 -12.54 7.37 4.17
CA LYS A 121 -13.35 6.95 3.01
C LYS A 121 -13.03 7.79 1.76
N GLY A 122 -12.93 9.10 1.90
CA GLY A 122 -12.65 10.01 0.79
C GLY A 122 -11.26 9.81 0.20
N LEU A 123 -10.24 9.82 1.05
CA LEU A 123 -8.84 9.71 0.67
C LEU A 123 -8.50 8.33 0.11
N ILE A 124 -9.04 7.23 0.65
CA ILE A 124 -8.86 5.89 0.07
C ILE A 124 -9.43 5.85 -1.34
N LYS A 125 -10.66 6.35 -1.56
CA LYS A 125 -11.27 6.39 -2.90
C LYS A 125 -10.46 7.23 -3.88
N SER A 126 -9.91 8.35 -3.43
CA SER A 126 -9.06 9.23 -4.25
C SER A 126 -7.70 8.61 -4.54
N ALA A 127 -7.07 7.94 -3.56
CA ALA A 127 -5.79 7.26 -3.74
C ALA A 127 -5.89 6.09 -4.74
N ILE A 128 -7.05 5.43 -4.79
CA ILE A 128 -7.33 4.33 -5.72
C ILE A 128 -7.60 4.81 -7.17
N ARG A 129 -7.82 6.11 -7.44
CA ARG A 129 -8.27 6.63 -8.76
C ARG A 129 -7.21 7.49 -9.44
#